data_AF-A0A9Q4I0T0-F1
#
_entry.id   AF-A0A9Q4I0T0-F1
#
_cell.length_a   1.000
_cell.length_b   1.000
_cell.length_c   1.000
_cell.angle_alpha   90.00
_cell.angle_beta   90.00
_cell.angle_gamma   90.00
#
_symmetry.space_group_name_H-M   'P 1'
#
loop_
_entity.id
_entity.type
_entity.pdbx_description
1 polymer ?
#
loop_
_entity_poly.entity_id
_entity_poly.type
_entity_poly.pdbx_seq_one_letter_code
_entity_poly.pdbx_strand_id
1 'polypeptide(L)' 'VQEVLDRSSQEYEIQLNTIIAYIKKDKTVVEHLYTESENDKNSLETVKFKELMLIWRDKILQRYKSDD' A
#
# COMPACT_ATOMS: atom_id res chain seq x y z
N VAL A 1 -8.75 6.97 11.34
CA VAL A 1 -8.85 5.48 11.50
C VAL A 1 -10.28 5.00 11.29
N GLN A 2 -11.28 5.56 11.97
CA GLN A 2 -12.68 5.14 11.82
C GLN A 2 -13.19 5.17 10.37
N GLU A 3 -12.89 6.24 9.61
CA GLU A 3 -13.24 6.34 8.17
C GLU A 3 -12.49 5.36 7.26
N VAL A 4 -11.36 4.82 7.73
CA VAL A 4 -10.62 3.74 7.07
C VAL A 4 -11.33 2.41 7.32
N LEU A 5 -11.69 2.16 8.57
CA LEU A 5 -12.39 0.94 9.00
C LEU A 5 -13.80 0.85 8.39
N ASP A 6 -14.50 1.97 8.36
CA ASP A 6 -15.85 2.10 7.80
C ASP A 6 -15.85 2.25 6.27
N ARG A 7 -14.66 2.27 5.64
CA ARG A 7 -14.47 2.39 4.19
C ARG A 7 -15.15 3.62 3.56
N SER A 8 -15.38 4.65 4.36
CA SER A 8 -16.06 5.88 3.94
C SER A 8 -15.12 6.87 3.27
N SER A 9 -13.81 6.80 3.55
CA SER A 9 -12.83 7.62 2.83
C SER A 9 -12.52 7.03 1.44
N GLN A 10 -12.45 7.90 0.44
CA GLN A 10 -12.16 7.53 -0.95
C GLN A 10 -10.65 7.55 -1.24
N GLU A 11 -9.87 8.16 -0.35
CA GLU A 11 -8.42 8.31 -0.50
C GLU A 11 -7.73 8.05 0.84
N TYR A 12 -6.57 7.39 0.76
CA TYR A 12 -5.75 7.07 1.92
C TYR A 12 -4.28 7.33 1.63
N GLU A 13 -3.57 7.75 2.66
CA GLU A 13 -2.11 7.87 2.64
C GLU A 13 -1.54 6.93 3.70
N ILE A 14 -0.56 6.12 3.29
CA ILE A 14 0.20 5.27 4.20
C ILE A 14 1.66 5.68 4.07
N GLN A 15 2.22 6.21 5.14
CA GLN A 15 3.64 6.52 5.23
C GLN A 15 4.34 5.50 6.12
N LEU A 16 5.42 4.90 5.60
CA LEU A 16 6.30 4.03 6.37
C LEU A 16 7.76 4.33 6.03
N ASN A 17 8.52 4.78 7.03
CA ASN A 17 9.90 5.22 6.86
C ASN A 17 10.04 6.25 5.72
N THR A 18 10.67 5.84 4.62
CA THR A 18 10.98 6.67 3.46
C THR A 18 9.99 6.49 2.31
N ILE A 19 8.92 5.71 2.49
CA ILE A 19 7.95 5.42 1.43
C ILE A 19 6.58 5.97 1.81
N ILE A 20 5.90 6.60 0.84
CA ILE A 20 4.47 6.93 0.91
C ILE A 20 3.72 6.15 -0.17
N ALA A 21 2.58 5.57 0.21
CA ALA A 21 1.59 5.05 -0.70
C ALA A 21 0.33 5.92 -0.65
N TYR A 22 0.01 6.56 -1.77
CA TYR A 22 -1.23 7.29 -2.01
C TYR A 22 -2.23 6.36 -2.70
N ILE A 23 -3.23 5.91 -1.96
CA ILE A 23 -4.25 4.99 -2.43
C ILE A 23 -5.50 5.81 -2.76
N LYS A 24 -5.73 6.08 -4.04
CA LYS A 24 -6.95 6.75 -4.52
C LYS A 24 -7.91 5.72 -5.12
N LYS A 25 -9.12 6.16 -5.47
CA LYS A 25 -10.17 5.29 -6.04
C LYS A 25 -9.67 4.40 -7.18
N ASP A 26 -9.05 4.99 -8.20
CA ASP A 26 -8.70 4.27 -9.44
C ASP A 26 -7.21 3.93 -9.55
N LYS A 27 -6.34 4.78 -8.97
CA LYS A 27 -4.90 4.69 -9.09
C LYS A 27 -4.22 4.78 -7.73
N THR A 28 -3.27 3.88 -7.51
CA THR A 28 -2.35 3.95 -6.37
C THR A 28 -0.98 4.39 -6.85
N VAL A 29 -0.36 5.30 -6.11
CA VAL A 29 1.01 5.79 -6.37
C VAL A 29 1.85 5.51 -5.14
N VAL A 30 3.03 4.95 -5.34
CA VAL A 30 4.03 4.69 -4.30
C VAL A 30 5.27 5.50 -4.63
N GLU A 31 5.74 6.29 -3.67
CA GLU A 31 6.81 7.26 -3.84
C GLU A 31 7.83 7.13 -2.71
N HIS A 32 9.10 7.30 -3.04
CA HIS A 32 10.13 7.47 -2.02
C HIS A 32 10.28 8.97 -1.66
N LEU A 33 10.20 9.28 -0.37
CA LEU A 33 10.07 10.61 0.21
C LEU A 33 11.27 11.53 0.01
N TYR A 34 12.47 10.96 -0.06
CA TYR A 34 13.73 11.71 -0.04
C TYR A 34 14.39 11.78 -1.41
N THR A 35 13.64 11.42 -2.46
CA THR A 35 14.14 11.36 -3.83
C THR A 35 13.15 12.02 -4.77
N GLU A 36 13.64 13.00 -5.53
CA GLU A 36 12.81 13.81 -6.43
C GLU A 36 12.73 13.24 -7.86
N SER A 37 13.36 12.08 -8.11
CA SER A 37 13.36 11.45 -9.42
C SER A 37 11.99 10.86 -9.76
N GLU A 38 11.52 11.06 -10.98
CA GLU A 38 10.32 10.36 -11.49
C GLU A 38 10.48 8.83 -11.45
N ASN A 39 11.72 8.33 -11.52
CA ASN A 39 12.02 6.89 -11.42
C ASN A 39 11.72 6.31 -10.02
N ASP A 40 11.60 7.16 -9.01
CA ASP A 40 11.32 6.76 -7.62
C ASP A 40 9.82 6.78 -7.32
N LYS A 41 8.98 6.92 -8.37
CA LYS A 41 7.53 6.85 -8.30
C LYS A 41 7.04 5.66 -9.11
N ASN A 42 6.29 4.77 -8.47
CA ASN A 42 5.60 3.67 -9.12
C ASN A 42 4.10 3.87 -9.02
N SER A 43 3.36 3.45 -10.05
CA SER A 43 1.91 3.53 -10.00
C SER A 43 1.23 2.36 -10.67
N LEU A 44 0.06 2.02 -10.14
CA LEU A 44 -0.76 0.91 -10.63
C LEU A 44 -2.24 1.16 -10.34
N GLU A 45 -3.11 0.38 -10.98
CA GLU A 45 -4.54 0.37 -10.67
C GLU A 45 -4.76 -0.04 -9.21
N THR A 46 -5.64 0.68 -8.51
CA THR A 46 -5.89 0.44 -7.08
C THR A 46 -6.42 -0.96 -6.79
N VAL A 47 -7.19 -1.55 -7.71
CA VAL A 47 -7.67 -2.94 -7.56
C VAL A 47 -6.49 -3.92 -7.54
N LYS A 48 -5.56 -3.79 -8.50
CA LYS A 48 -4.35 -4.61 -8.57
C LYS A 48 -3.45 -4.42 -7.34
N PHE A 49 -3.34 -3.18 -6.84
CA PHE A 49 -2.60 -2.91 -5.61
C PHE A 49 -3.18 -3.64 -4.41
N LYS A 50 -4.51 -3.59 -4.24
CA LYS A 50 -5.20 -4.28 -3.14
C LYS A 50 -4.98 -5.80 -3.21
N GLU A 51 -5.06 -6.39 -4.41
CA GLU A 51 -4.78 -7.82 -4.61
C GLU A 51 -3.35 -8.19 -4.22
N LEU A 52 -2.36 -7.39 -4.66
CA LEU A 52 -0.95 -7.60 -4.29
C LEU A 52 -0.74 -7.52 -2.78
N MET A 53 -1.34 -6.55 -2.11
CA MET A 53 -1.23 -6.40 -0.65
C MET A 53 -1.84 -7.58 0.11
N LEU A 54 -2.95 -8.15 -0.37
CA LEU A 54 -3.55 -9.35 0.22
C LEU A 54 -2.62 -10.57 0.06
N ILE A 55 -2.06 -10.77 -1.15
CA ILE A 55 -1.09 -11.84 -1.41
C ILE A 55 0.14 -11.68 -0.51
N TRP A 56 0.66 -10.46 -0.40
CA TRP A 56 1.85 -10.17 0.41
C TRP A 56 1.61 -10.42 1.90
N ARG A 57 0.45 -9.97 2.43
CA ARG A 57 0.02 -10.25 3.80
C ARG A 57 0.01 -11.76 4.08
N ASP A 58 -0.61 -12.54 3.19
CA ASP A 58 -0.75 -13.98 3.39
C ASP A 58 0.61 -14.70 3.33
N LYS A 59 1.51 -14.26 2.44
CA LYS A 59 2.90 -14.75 2.38
C LYS A 59 3.72 -14.41 3.62
N ILE A 60 3.58 -13.20 4.16
CA ILE A 60 4.21 -12.82 5.43
C ILE A 60 3.72 -13.74 6.53
N LEU A 61 2.40 -13.89 6.67
CA LEU A 61 1.84 -14.75 7.71
C LEU A 61 2.32 -16.19 7.57
N GLN A 62 2.46 -16.73 6.36
CA GLN A 62 3.06 -18.05 6.15
C GLN A 62 4.53 -18.12 6.59
N ARG A 63 5.33 -17.08 6.34
CA ARG A 63 6.74 -17.02 6.76
C ARG A 63 6.91 -17.02 8.28
N TYR A 64 5.94 -16.48 9.01
CA TYR A 64 5.98 -16.34 10.47
C TYR A 64 5.00 -17.27 11.19
N LYS A 65 4.33 -18.19 10.48
CA LYS A 65 3.70 -19.34 11.13
C LYS A 65 4.85 -20.20 11.66
N SER A 66 5.04 -20.17 12.97
CA SER A 66 5.92 -21.09 13.67
C SER A 66 5.54 -22.52 13.29
N ASP A 67 6.55 -23.33 12.94
CA ASP A 67 6.44 -24.78 13.00
C ASP A 67 6.36 -25.16 14.50
N ASP A 68 5.21 -24.92 15.13
CA ASP A 68 4.85 -25.53 16.42
C ASP A 68 4.29 -26.94 16.18
#